data_AF-A0A653YKW2-F1
#
_entry.id   AF-A0A653YKW2-F1
#
_cell.length_a   1.000
_cell.length_b   1.000
_cell.length_c   1.000
_cell.angle_alpha   90.00
_cell.angle_beta   90.00
_cell.angle_gamma   90.00
#
_symmetry.space_group_name_H-M   'P 1'
#
loop_
_entity.id
_entity.type
_entity.pdbx_description
1 polymer ?
#
loop_
_entity_poly.entity_id
_entity_poly.type
_entity_poly.pdbx_seq_one_letter_code
_entity_poly.pdbx_strand_id
1 'polypeptide(L)' 'MEPRWALKNDGHELASWTKYEAIRHSLNQITHHRAQLGVYYRLNDIELPGSYGPTADNPNF' A
#
# COMPACT_ATOMS: atom_id res chain seq x y z
N MET A 1 -23.80 -0.68 16.44
CA MET A 1 -22.40 -0.82 15.99
C MET A 1 -22.45 -0.97 14.47
N GLU A 2 -21.61 -0.25 13.73
CA GLU A 2 -21.53 -0.39 12.26
C GLU A 2 -21.27 -1.85 11.86
N PRO A 3 -21.85 -2.35 10.75
CA PRO A 3 -21.62 -3.72 10.30
C PRO A 3 -20.14 -3.94 9.95
N ARG A 4 -19.58 -5.08 10.37
CA ARG A 4 -18.20 -5.46 10.05
C ARG A 4 -18.13 -6.14 8.68
N TRP A 5 -17.08 -5.83 7.93
CA TRP A 5 -16.67 -6.52 6.71
C TRP A 5 -15.48 -7.42 7.04
N ALA A 6 -15.54 -8.68 6.60
CA ALA A 6 -14.52 -9.68 6.89
C ALA A 6 -13.80 -10.14 5.61
N LEU A 7 -12.47 -10.18 5.66
CA LEU A 7 -11.63 -10.85 4.68
C LEU A 7 -11.56 -12.34 5.03
N LYS A 8 -11.90 -13.21 4.08
CA LYS A 8 -11.92 -14.66 4.26
C LYS A 8 -11.09 -15.36 3.19
N ASN A 9 -10.45 -16.46 3.56
CA ASN A 9 -9.81 -17.40 2.65
C ASN A 9 -10.45 -18.78 2.84
N ASP A 10 -11.14 -19.29 1.82
CA ASP A 10 -11.96 -20.52 1.91
C ASP A 10 -12.91 -20.53 3.13
N GLY A 11 -13.55 -19.40 3.41
CA GLY A 11 -14.47 -19.26 4.53
C GLY A 11 -13.81 -19.04 5.90
N HIS A 12 -12.49 -19.23 6.02
CA HIS A 12 -11.73 -18.88 7.23
C HIS A 12 -11.53 -17.38 7.31
N GLU A 13 -12.00 -16.76 8.39
CA GLU A 13 -11.80 -15.33 8.63
C GLU A 13 -10.34 -15.02 8.93
N LEU A 14 -9.72 -14.20 8.08
CA LEU A 14 -8.35 -13.71 8.25
C LEU A 14 -8.33 -12.38 9.01
N ALA A 15 -9.33 -11.55 8.76
CA ALA A 15 -9.49 -10.27 9.42
C ALA A 15 -10.92 -9.76 9.31
N SER A 16 -11.32 -8.91 10.24
CA SER A 16 -12.63 -8.28 10.28
C SER A 16 -12.50 -6.84 10.76
N TRP A 17 -13.14 -5.91 10.08
CA TRP A 17 -13.05 -4.48 10.33
C TRP A 17 -14.35 -3.77 9.95
N THR A 18 -14.51 -2.51 10.31
CA THR A 18 -15.50 -1.65 9.60
C THR A 18 -15.08 -1.48 8.14
N LYS A 19 -16.02 -1.11 7.26
CA LYS A 19 -15.72 -0.87 5.84
C LYS A 19 -14.65 0.22 5.64
N TYR A 20 -14.69 1.27 6.47
CA TYR A 20 -13.70 2.35 6.44
C TYR A 20 -12.29 1.85 6.76
N GLU A 21 -12.15 1.09 7.85
CA GLU A 21 -10.88 0.51 8.26
C GLU A 21 -10.32 -0.47 7.22
N ALA A 22 -11.17 -1.29 6.59
CA ALA A 22 -10.74 -2.19 5.52
C ALA A 22 -10.17 -1.43 4.32
N ILE A 23 -10.84 -0.36 3.86
CA ILE A 23 -10.34 0.50 2.77
C ILE A 23 -9.02 1.16 3.16
N ARG A 24 -8.95 1.73 4.37
CA ARG A 24 -7.73 2.36 4.89
C ARG A 24 -6.57 1.37 4.96
N HIS A 25 -6.82 0.15 5.42
CA HIS A 25 -5.81 -0.90 5.47
C HIS A 25 -5.28 -1.24 4.08
N SER A 26 -6.16 -1.46 3.10
CA SER A 26 -5.78 -1.75 1.71
C SER A 26 -4.92 -0.65 1.08
N LEU A 27 -5.30 0.63 1.27
CA LEU A 27 -4.49 1.75 0.77
C LEU A 27 -3.12 1.83 1.43
N ASN A 28 -3.04 1.57 2.74
CA ASN A 28 -1.77 1.55 3.47
C ASN A 28 -0.84 0.41 3.01
N GLN A 29 -1.40 -0.76 2.65
CA GLN A 29 -0.61 -1.86 2.08
C GLN A 29 0.01 -1.48 0.74
N ILE A 30 -0.71 -0.75 -0.11
CA ILE A 30 -0.16 -0.22 -1.37
C ILE A 30 1.01 0.72 -1.08
N THR A 31 0.85 1.66 -0.15
CA THR A 31 1.96 2.56 0.25
C THR A 31 3.16 1.79 0.81
N HIS A 32 2.91 0.76 1.64
CA HIS A 32 3.95 -0.10 2.21
C HIS A 32 4.76 -0.84 1.13
N HIS A 33 4.08 -1.57 0.24
CA HIS A 33 4.75 -2.32 -0.82
C HIS A 33 5.43 -1.42 -1.86
N ARG A 34 4.89 -0.22 -2.11
CA ARG A 34 5.57 0.79 -2.92
C ARG A 34 6.87 1.24 -2.28
N ALA A 35 6.90 1.47 -0.96
CA ALA A 35 8.15 1.81 -0.28
C ALA A 35 9.18 0.67 -0.38
N GLN A 36 8.75 -0.60 -0.23
CA GLN A 36 9.62 -1.76 -0.43
C GLN A 36 10.20 -1.82 -1.85
N LEU A 37 9.36 -1.61 -2.88
CA LEU A 37 9.83 -1.54 -4.26
C LEU A 37 10.78 -0.35 -4.49
N GLY A 38 10.52 0.79 -3.82
CA GLY A 38 11.41 1.94 -3.81
C GLY A 38 12.82 1.59 -3.31
N VAL A 39 12.95 0.74 -2.29
CA VAL A 39 14.26 0.24 -1.83
C VAL A 39 14.95 -0.56 -2.92
N TYR A 40 14.23 -1.44 -3.63
CA TYR A 40 14.83 -2.20 -4.73
C TYR A 40 15.29 -1.33 -5.88
N TYR A 41 14.54 -0.28 -6.25
CA TYR A 41 15.03 0.68 -7.24
C TYR A 41 16.35 1.32 -6.82
N ARG A 42 16.45 1.78 -5.56
CA ARG A 42 17.69 2.39 -5.05
C ARG A 42 18.86 1.42 -5.01
N LEU A 43 18.64 0.15 -4.63
CA LEU A 43 19.69 -0.87 -4.59
C LEU A 43 20.20 -1.28 -5.98
N ASN A 44 19.44 -1.02 -7.04
CA ASN A 44 19.79 -1.38 -8.41
C ASN A 44 20.12 -0.15 -9.27
N ASP A 45 20.32 1.03 -8.66
CA ASP A 45 20.60 2.29 -9.36
C ASP A 45 19.57 2.63 -10.46
N ILE A 46 18.30 2.29 -10.22
CA ILE A 46 17.17 2.62 -11.11
C ILE A 46 16.45 3.84 -10.54
N GLU A 47 16.19 4.84 -11.40
CA GLU A 47 15.41 6.02 -11.03
C GLU A 47 13.97 5.66 -10.63
N LEU A 48 13.45 6.31 -9.58
CA LEU A 48 12.06 6.11 -9.21
C LEU A 48 11.13 6.74 -10.27
N PRO A 49 10.06 6.05 -10.68
CA PRO A 49 9.12 6.63 -11.63
C PRO A 49 8.32 7.77 -10.98
N GLY A 50 7.98 8.80 -11.76
CA GLY A 50 7.25 9.98 -11.29
C GLY A 50 5.90 9.70 -10.60
N SER A 51 5.34 8.50 -10.77
CA SER A 51 4.18 8.05 -9.99
C SER A 51 4.43 7.98 -8.47
N TYR A 52 5.68 8.06 -8.02
CA TYR A 52 6.06 8.17 -6.60
C TYR A 52 5.96 9.60 -6.05
N GLY A 53 5.58 10.57 -6.90
CA GLY A 53 5.62 11.99 -6.57
C GLY A 53 7.03 12.54 -6.66
N PRO A 54 7.32 13.68 -5.99
CA PRO A 54 8.67 14.20 -5.88
C PRO A 54 9.61 13.18 -5.24
N THR A 55 10.71 12.93 -5.91
CA THR A 55 11.78 12.02 -5.47
C THR A 55 13.12 12.75 -5.51
N ALA A 56 14.19 12.10 -5.04
CA ALA A 56 15.54 12.61 -5.24
C ALA A 56 15.92 12.70 -6.73
N ASP A 57 15.27 11.90 -7.60
CA ASP A 57 15.57 11.82 -9.03
C ASP A 57 14.77 12.87 -9.82
N ASN A 58 13.54 13.17 -9.39
CA ASN A 58 12.71 14.24 -9.93
C ASN A 58 12.02 15.02 -8.79
N PRO A 59 12.55 16.19 -8.38
CA PRO A 59 12.06 16.93 -7.22
C PRO A 59 10.80 17.77 -7.49
N ASN A 60 10.36 17.88 -8.75
CA ASN A 60 9.22 18.71 -9.14
C ASN A 60 7.91 17.89 -9.20
N PHE A 61 6.78 18.57 -9.03
CA PHE A 61 5.44 18.00 -9.20
C PHE A 61 4.98 18.05 -10.66
#